data_AF-A0AAU4BI87-F1
#
_entry.id   AF-A0AAU4BI87-F1
#
_cell.length_a   1.000
_cell.length_b   1.000
_cell.length_c   1.000
_cell.angle_alpha   90.00
_cell.angle_beta   90.00
_cell.angle_gamma   90.00
#
_symmetry.space_group_name_H-M   'P 1'
#
loop_
_entity.id
_entity.type
_entity.pdbx_description
1 polymer ?
#
loop_
_entity_poly.entity_id
_entity_poly.type
_entity_poly.pdbx_seq_one_letter_code
_entity_poly.pdbx_strand_id
1 'polypeptide(L)'
;MMDTHAPPISGYDRGPVPSPPSGPGHARRTGGRRALVMLAVLTTATAALVGTASSASATPTDCTTVNGGNFAESRCTGGTGEHRVIMLQRHFDPAVGLIACEGPWVPVGSVSRTLCASQQVISVTVQTR
;
A
#
# COMPACT_ATOMS: atom_id res chain seq x y z
N MET A 1 4.63 -48.81 5.82
CA MET A 1 3.38 -48.12 5.49
C MET A 1 3.30 -46.86 6.33
N MET A 2 3.79 -45.75 5.75
CA MET A 2 3.52 -44.34 6.04
C MET A 2 4.69 -43.53 5.46
N ASP A 3 4.69 -43.44 4.13
CA ASP A 3 5.56 -42.59 3.35
C ASP A 3 5.29 -41.12 3.70
N THR A 4 6.33 -40.43 4.18
CA THR A 4 6.31 -39.01 4.52
C THR A 4 6.51 -38.22 3.23
N HIS A 5 5.42 -37.77 2.62
CA HIS A 5 5.47 -36.81 1.52
C HIS A 5 5.73 -35.40 2.06
N ALA A 6 6.96 -34.92 1.87
CA ALA A 6 7.30 -33.50 1.99
C ALA A 6 6.79 -32.73 0.77
N PRO A 7 6.18 -31.53 0.92
CA PRO A 7 5.85 -30.69 -0.22
C PRO A 7 7.11 -30.00 -0.79
N PRO A 8 7.17 -29.74 -2.11
CA PRO A 8 8.31 -29.05 -2.72
C PRO A 8 8.31 -27.56 -2.33
N ILE A 9 9.47 -27.09 -1.87
CA ILE A 9 9.84 -25.69 -1.72
C ILE A 9 9.75 -24.99 -3.09
N SER A 10 8.63 -24.32 -3.34
CA SER A 10 8.42 -23.49 -4.52
C SER A 10 9.31 -22.24 -4.41
N GLY A 11 10.16 -22.05 -5.43
CA GLY A 11 11.18 -21.02 -5.47
C GLY A 11 10.60 -19.61 -5.39
N TYR A 12 11.10 -18.84 -4.43
CA TYR A 12 11.03 -17.38 -4.49
C TYR A 12 12.03 -16.89 -5.55
N ASP A 13 11.56 -16.89 -6.80
CA ASP A 13 12.19 -16.21 -7.92
C ASP A 13 12.20 -14.69 -7.61
N ARG A 14 13.37 -14.17 -7.22
CA ARG A 14 13.60 -12.73 -7.10
C ARG A 14 13.72 -12.17 -8.51
N GLY A 15 12.58 -11.79 -9.08
CA GLY A 15 12.56 -11.01 -10.32
C GLY A 15 13.43 -9.74 -10.19
N PRO A 16 14.16 -9.35 -11.25
CA PRO A 16 15.03 -8.19 -11.22
C PRO A 16 14.23 -6.89 -11.04
N VAL A 17 14.72 -6.05 -10.13
CA VAL A 17 14.24 -4.68 -9.93
C VAL A 17 14.36 -3.88 -11.24
N PRO A 18 13.31 -3.19 -11.71
CA PRO A 18 13.44 -2.30 -12.85
C PRO A 18 14.28 -1.08 -12.47
N SER A 19 15.37 -0.88 -13.21
CA SER A 19 16.22 0.31 -13.11
C SER A 19 15.42 1.58 -13.45
N PRO A 20 15.70 2.73 -12.79
CA PRO A 20 15.12 4.00 -13.17
C PRO A 20 15.62 4.43 -14.57
N PRO A 21 14.80 5.15 -15.36
CA PRO A 21 15.23 5.65 -16.66
C PRO A 21 16.34 6.69 -16.49
N SER A 22 17.50 6.41 -17.11
CA SER A 22 18.59 7.35 -17.34
C SER A 22 18.12 8.47 -18.27
N GLY A 23 17.72 9.60 -17.69
CA GLY A 23 17.38 10.82 -18.42
C GLY A 23 18.62 11.52 -18.98
N PRO A 24 18.56 12.05 -20.22
CA PRO A 24 19.71 12.63 -20.90
C PRO A 24 20.13 13.99 -20.34
N GLY A 25 21.44 14.15 -20.15
CA GLY A 25 22.07 15.44 -19.87
C GLY A 25 21.88 16.41 -21.03
N HIS A 26 21.35 17.59 -20.73
CA HIS A 26 21.28 18.69 -21.68
C HIS A 26 22.32 19.75 -21.36
N ALA A 27 23.32 19.79 -22.25
CA ALA A 27 24.34 20.80 -22.36
C ALA A 27 23.73 22.21 -22.41
N ARG A 28 24.17 23.07 -21.51
CA ARG A 28 23.84 24.49 -21.49
C ARG A 28 24.65 25.19 -22.58
N ARG A 29 24.11 25.24 -23.81
CA ARG A 29 24.69 26.03 -24.91
C ARG A 29 24.07 27.42 -24.88
N THR A 30 24.78 28.35 -24.27
CA THR A 30 24.50 29.79 -24.34
C THR A 30 24.73 30.26 -25.76
N GLY A 31 23.68 30.72 -26.45
CA GLY A 31 23.83 31.21 -27.82
C GLY A 31 22.60 31.94 -28.33
N GLY A 32 22.78 33.23 -28.60
CA GLY A 32 22.04 33.93 -29.65
C GLY A 32 20.69 34.52 -29.28
N ARG A 33 20.71 35.73 -28.72
CA ARG A 33 19.59 36.67 -28.86
C ARG A 33 19.44 37.02 -30.35
N ARG A 34 18.38 36.53 -30.99
CA ARG A 34 17.74 37.22 -32.12
C ARG A 34 16.24 36.99 -32.04
N ALA A 35 15.57 38.00 -31.50
CA ALA A 35 14.13 38.18 -31.63
C ALA A 35 13.79 38.34 -33.11
N LEU A 36 12.82 37.58 -33.61
CA LEU A 36 12.02 37.96 -34.75
C LEU A 36 10.55 37.70 -34.43
N VAL A 37 9.84 38.82 -34.43
CA VAL A 37 8.42 39.03 -34.29
C VAL A 37 7.68 38.36 -35.46
N MET A 38 6.67 37.55 -35.17
CA MET A 38 5.61 37.22 -36.12
C MET A 38 4.29 37.18 -35.35
N LEU A 39 3.42 38.13 -35.67
CA LEU A 39 2.03 38.19 -35.26
C LEU A 39 1.28 36.96 -35.79
N ALA A 40 0.69 36.18 -34.88
CA ALA A 40 -0.39 35.27 -35.20
C ALA A 40 -1.35 35.27 -34.00
N VAL A 41 -2.30 36.21 -34.02
CA VAL A 41 -3.45 36.18 -33.10
C VAL A 41 -4.39 35.08 -33.61
N LEU A 42 -4.14 33.83 -33.19
CA LEU A 42 -5.14 32.77 -33.27
C LEU A 42 -5.90 32.75 -31.94
N THR A 43 -7.15 33.16 -32.01
CA THR A 43 -8.16 32.96 -30.98
C THR A 43 -8.41 31.47 -30.80
N THR A 44 -7.74 30.83 -29.84
CA THR A 44 -8.16 29.54 -29.29
C THR A 44 -8.66 29.78 -27.88
N ALA A 45 -9.98 29.91 -27.75
CA ALA A 45 -10.65 29.80 -26.47
C ALA A 45 -10.43 28.39 -25.93
N THR A 46 -9.33 28.18 -25.20
CA THR A 46 -9.16 27.00 -24.36
C THR A 46 -10.14 27.16 -23.21
N ALA A 47 -11.38 26.71 -23.44
CA ALA A 47 -12.30 26.39 -22.36
C ALA A 47 -11.55 25.39 -21.47
N ALA A 48 -10.96 25.90 -20.38
CA ALA A 48 -10.35 25.07 -19.37
C ALA A 48 -11.47 24.19 -18.82
N LEU A 49 -11.54 22.95 -19.31
CA LEU A 49 -12.22 21.89 -18.59
C LEU A 49 -11.45 21.73 -17.29
N VAL A 50 -11.80 22.55 -16.30
CA VAL A 50 -11.53 22.27 -14.89
C VAL A 50 -12.46 21.10 -14.56
N GLY A 51 -12.08 19.91 -15.02
CA GLY A 51 -12.64 18.67 -14.54
C GLY A 51 -12.33 18.64 -13.06
N THR A 52 -13.35 18.85 -12.23
CA THR A 52 -13.29 18.52 -10.81
C THR A 52 -13.11 17.02 -10.74
N ALA A 53 -11.85 16.55 -10.75
CA ALA A 53 -11.54 15.17 -10.47
C ALA A 53 -12.05 14.92 -9.04
N SER A 54 -13.21 14.28 -8.93
CA SER A 54 -13.77 13.86 -7.65
C SER A 54 -12.66 13.13 -6.91
N SER A 55 -12.36 13.56 -5.67
CA SER A 55 -11.42 12.86 -4.81
C SER A 55 -11.92 11.43 -4.65
N ALA A 56 -11.36 10.50 -5.43
CA ALA A 56 -11.69 9.10 -5.30
C ALA A 56 -11.19 8.68 -3.91
N SER A 57 -12.12 8.44 -2.99
CA SER A 57 -11.79 7.88 -1.67
C SER A 57 -11.12 6.54 -1.91
N ALA A 58 -9.81 6.49 -1.72
CA ALA A 58 -9.04 5.26 -1.82
C ALA A 58 -9.28 4.46 -0.55
N THR A 59 -10.38 3.70 -0.52
CA THR A 59 -10.70 2.82 0.60
C THR A 59 -10.53 1.38 0.15
N PRO A 60 -9.62 0.61 0.79
CA PRO A 60 -9.55 -0.84 0.64
C PRO A 60 -10.90 -1.51 0.89
N THR A 61 -11.25 -2.47 0.04
CA THR A 61 -12.48 -3.28 0.15
C THR A 61 -12.13 -4.76 0.20
N ASP A 62 -13.14 -5.59 0.51
CA ASP A 62 -13.02 -7.04 0.51
C ASP A 62 -11.91 -7.53 1.47
N CYS A 63 -11.87 -6.92 2.66
CA CYS A 63 -10.89 -7.22 3.69
C CYS A 63 -11.31 -8.44 4.50
N THR A 64 -10.41 -9.42 4.58
CA THR A 64 -10.54 -10.61 5.42
C THR A 64 -9.51 -10.57 6.54
N THR A 65 -9.83 -11.21 7.67
CA THR A 65 -8.94 -11.32 8.83
C THR A 65 -8.79 -12.77 9.26
N VAL A 66 -7.58 -13.14 9.67
CA VAL A 66 -7.27 -14.41 10.31
C VAL A 66 -6.79 -14.14 11.72
N ASN A 67 -7.28 -14.93 12.68
CA ASN A 67 -6.85 -14.90 14.08
C ASN A 67 -6.24 -16.26 14.44
N GLY A 68 -4.95 -16.27 14.77
CA GLY A 68 -4.22 -17.45 15.22
C GLY A 68 -4.01 -17.53 16.73
N GLY A 69 -4.66 -16.69 17.52
CA GLY A 69 -4.56 -16.63 18.98
C GLY A 69 -3.41 -15.76 19.48
N ASN A 70 -2.20 -15.95 18.94
CA ASN A 70 -1.01 -15.13 19.22
C ASN A 70 -0.56 -14.28 18.02
N PHE A 71 -1.30 -14.32 16.91
CA PHE A 71 -1.07 -13.47 15.76
C PHE A 71 -2.39 -13.14 15.08
N ALA A 72 -2.38 -12.04 14.33
CA ALA A 72 -3.47 -11.70 13.44
C ALA A 72 -2.92 -11.31 12.06
N GLU A 73 -3.70 -11.60 11.04
CA GLU A 73 -3.42 -11.22 9.65
C GLU A 73 -4.65 -10.56 9.05
N SER A 74 -4.44 -9.57 8.18
CA SER A 74 -5.48 -9.03 7.31
C SER A 74 -5.05 -9.08 5.85
N ARG A 75 -6.02 -9.23 4.94
CA ARG A 75 -5.83 -9.13 3.49
C ARG A 75 -7.05 -8.48 2.86
N CYS A 76 -6.84 -7.34 2.22
CA CYS A 76 -7.84 -6.71 1.35
C CYS A 76 -7.50 -7.01 -0.12
N THR A 77 -8.49 -7.42 -0.91
CA THR A 77 -8.32 -7.76 -2.34
C THR A 77 -8.91 -6.73 -3.28
N GLY A 78 -9.72 -5.81 -2.78
CA GLY A 78 -10.36 -4.76 -3.58
C GLY A 78 -10.03 -3.35 -3.09
N GLY A 79 -10.46 -2.36 -3.87
CA GLY A 79 -10.24 -0.95 -3.59
C GLY A 79 -8.80 -0.48 -3.85
N THR A 80 -8.48 0.69 -3.29
CA THR A 80 -7.15 1.31 -3.34
C THR A 80 -6.80 1.85 -1.96
N GLY A 81 -5.52 2.13 -1.69
CA GLY A 81 -5.05 2.58 -0.37
C GLY A 81 -4.28 1.50 0.38
N GLU A 82 -4.10 1.72 1.69
CA GLU A 82 -3.38 0.84 2.59
C GLU A 82 -4.31 0.28 3.68
N HIS A 83 -4.01 -0.93 4.14
CA HIS A 83 -4.70 -1.55 5.27
C HIS A 83 -3.70 -2.08 6.29
N ARG A 84 -4.14 -2.17 7.55
CA ARG A 84 -3.42 -2.87 8.61
C ARG A 84 -4.36 -3.67 9.49
N VAL A 85 -3.84 -4.76 10.03
CA VAL A 85 -4.54 -5.53 11.07
C VAL A 85 -4.27 -4.92 12.45
N ILE A 86 -5.30 -4.89 13.30
CA ILE A 86 -5.19 -4.56 14.71
C ILE A 86 -5.81 -5.68 15.53
N MET A 87 -5.03 -6.20 16.46
CA MET A 87 -5.45 -7.23 17.39
C MET A 87 -5.48 -6.65 18.79
N LEU A 88 -6.66 -6.67 19.41
CA LEU A 88 -6.86 -6.22 20.78
C LEU A 88 -6.92 -7.43 21.70
N GLN A 89 -6.06 -7.46 22.70
CA GLN A 89 -5.98 -8.51 23.71
C GLN A 89 -6.19 -7.95 25.11
N ARG A 90 -6.70 -8.80 26.01
CA ARG A 90 -6.76 -8.49 27.42
C ARG A 90 -5.58 -9.13 28.13
N HIS A 91 -4.78 -8.28 28.78
CA HIS A 91 -3.68 -8.72 29.60
C HIS A 91 -4.18 -9.50 30.82
N PHE A 92 -3.38 -10.48 31.27
CA PHE A 92 -3.74 -11.29 32.44
C PHE A 92 -3.74 -10.46 33.73
N ASP A 93 -2.81 -9.52 33.83
CA ASP A 93 -2.79 -8.51 34.89
C ASP A 93 -3.84 -7.43 34.58
N PRO A 94 -4.90 -7.29 35.39
CA PRO A 94 -5.93 -6.29 35.18
C PRO A 94 -5.43 -4.85 35.30
N ALA A 95 -4.28 -4.60 35.94
CA ALA A 95 -3.68 -3.27 36.02
C ALA A 95 -3.11 -2.79 34.66
N VAL A 96 -2.72 -3.73 33.78
CA VAL A 96 -2.24 -3.41 32.41
C VAL A 96 -3.42 -3.17 31.46
N GLY A 97 -4.51 -3.93 31.61
CA GLY A 97 -5.73 -3.74 30.82
C GLY A 97 -5.65 -4.30 29.39
N LEU A 98 -5.99 -3.47 28.40
CA LEU A 98 -6.08 -3.87 26.99
C LEU A 98 -4.79 -3.51 26.24
N ILE A 99 -4.30 -4.45 25.44
CA ILE A 99 -3.11 -4.30 24.60
C ILE A 99 -3.54 -4.37 23.14
N ALA A 100 -3.16 -3.36 22.36
CA ALA A 100 -3.33 -3.35 20.92
C ALA A 100 -2.00 -3.71 20.26
N CYS A 101 -1.96 -4.82 19.52
CA CYS A 101 -0.86 -5.07 18.58
C CYS A 101 -1.31 -4.64 17.20
N GLU A 102 -0.50 -3.81 16.57
CA GLU A 102 -0.77 -3.27 15.25
C GLU A 102 0.17 -3.93 14.24
N GLY A 103 -0.35 -4.28 13.08
CA GLY A 103 0.44 -4.69 11.92
C GLY A 103 0.96 -3.48 11.14
N PRO A 104 1.90 -3.69 10.21
CA PRO A 104 2.33 -2.64 9.29
C PRO A 104 1.17 -2.24 8.36
N TRP A 105 1.15 -0.98 7.96
CA TRP A 105 0.35 -0.53 6.82
C TRP A 105 0.92 -1.14 5.54
N VAL A 106 0.07 -1.83 4.79
CA VAL A 106 0.45 -2.45 3.51
C VAL A 106 -0.60 -2.13 2.44
N PRO A 107 -0.23 -2.06 1.17
CA PRO A 107 -1.20 -1.80 0.11
C PRO A 107 -2.17 -2.97 -0.08
N VAL A 108 -3.32 -2.69 -0.71
CA VAL A 108 -4.26 -3.71 -1.20
C VAL A 108 -3.51 -4.80 -2.00
N GLY A 109 -3.90 -6.06 -1.82
CA GLY A 109 -3.24 -7.23 -2.41
C GLY A 109 -2.10 -7.81 -1.55
N SER A 110 -1.60 -7.06 -0.56
CA SER A 110 -0.62 -7.53 0.42
C SER A 110 -1.28 -7.98 1.73
N VAL A 111 -0.56 -8.78 2.51
CA VAL A 111 -1.00 -9.24 3.83
C VAL A 111 -0.34 -8.39 4.92
N SER A 112 -1.13 -7.79 5.80
CA SER A 112 -0.63 -7.16 7.02
C SER A 112 -0.65 -8.20 8.14
N ARG A 113 0.46 -8.37 8.85
CA ARG A 113 0.59 -9.34 9.94
C ARG A 113 1.14 -8.68 11.19
N THR A 114 0.59 -9.04 12.34
CA THR A 114 1.13 -8.66 13.65
C THR A 114 1.27 -9.89 14.55
N LEU A 115 2.29 -9.87 15.39
CA LEU A 115 2.50 -10.86 16.44
C LEU A 115 2.15 -10.24 17.79
N CYS A 116 1.41 -10.98 18.60
CA CYS A 116 1.01 -10.61 19.93
C CYS A 116 1.48 -11.64 20.96
N ALA A 117 1.35 -11.29 22.23
CA ALA A 117 1.44 -12.27 23.31
C ALA A 117 0.33 -13.33 23.18
N SER A 118 0.52 -14.49 23.78
CA SER A 118 -0.54 -15.51 23.87
C SER A 118 -1.49 -15.16 25.03
N GLN A 119 -2.41 -14.22 24.76
CA GLN A 119 -3.38 -13.69 25.73
C GLN A 119 -4.80 -13.78 25.17
N GLN A 120 -5.80 -13.48 26.00
CA GLN A 120 -7.18 -13.53 25.55
C GLN A 120 -7.44 -12.47 24.47
N VAL A 121 -7.79 -12.93 23.28
CA VAL A 121 -8.16 -12.05 22.17
C VAL A 121 -9.56 -11.49 22.39
N ILE A 122 -9.67 -10.17 22.38
CA ILE A 122 -10.94 -9.45 22.51
C ILE A 122 -11.51 -9.14 21.13
N SER A 123 -10.69 -8.64 20.22
CA SER A 123 -11.10 -8.36 18.85
C SER A 123 -9.93 -8.38 17.87
N VAL A 124 -10.26 -8.66 16.61
CA VAL A 124 -9.36 -8.45 15.47
C VAL A 124 -10.11 -7.57 14.47
N THR A 125 -9.49 -6.46 14.07
CA THR A 125 -10.10 -5.46 13.20
C THR A 125 -9.11 -5.03 12.12
N VAL A 126 -9.65 -4.48 11.02
CA VAL A 126 -8.84 -3.90 9.94
C VAL A 126 -9.02 -2.39 9.97
N GLN A 127 -7.92 -1.66 9.94
CA GLN A 127 -7.93 -0.24 9.66
C GLN A 127 -7.50 0.02 8.22
N THR A 128 -8.05 1.07 7.62
CA THR A 128 -7.86 1.44 6.23
C THR A 128 -7.50 2.92 6.12
N ARG A 129 -6.67 3.29 5.13
CA ARG A 129 -6.32 4.68 4.83
C ARG A 129 -5.90 4.89 3.38
#